data_AF-A0A975G895-F1
#
_entry.id   AF-A0A975G895-F1
#
_cell.length_a   1.000
_cell.length_b   1.000
_cell.length_c   1.000
_cell.angle_alpha   90.00
_cell.angle_beta   90.00
_cell.angle_gamma   90.00
#
_symmetry.space_group_name_H-M   'P 1'
#
loop_
_entity.id
_entity.type
_entity.pdbx_description
1 polymer ?
#
loop_
_entity_poly.entity_id
_entity_poly.type
_entity_poly.pdbx_seq_one_letter_code
_entity_poly.pdbx_strand_id
1 'polypeptide(L)'
;MSANTPYMIPDHTLVPTEVRMGEAWDSEAIARLIRSKSDHGETPAFLFLGKKETGLLRGHLAQAFGEDAVIILKDTYYQGLEVVTIETPSFVFAGGRKVRRTLQDPINHRLPWQNRELKARWTLNLD
;
A
#
# COMPACT_ATOMS: atom_id res chain seq x y z
N MET A 1 13.42 41.68 8.41
CA MET A 1 13.76 40.63 7.42
C MET A 1 13.91 39.33 8.20
N SER A 2 12.85 38.52 8.25
CA SER A 2 12.86 37.24 8.97
C SER A 2 13.43 36.15 8.07
N ALA A 3 14.61 35.65 8.39
CA ALA A 3 15.24 34.57 7.65
C ALA A 3 15.01 33.23 8.37
N ASN A 4 14.21 32.40 7.70
CA ASN A 4 14.30 30.95 7.59
C ASN A 4 14.41 30.14 8.90
N THR A 5 13.25 29.72 9.42
CA THR A 5 13.18 28.59 10.35
C THR A 5 13.45 27.30 9.57
N PRO A 6 14.47 26.49 9.90
CA PRO A 6 14.65 25.20 9.26
C PRO A 6 13.47 24.30 9.64
N TYR A 7 12.67 23.90 8.66
CA TYR A 7 11.69 22.83 8.84
C TYR A 7 12.44 21.52 9.01
N MET A 8 12.57 21.06 10.25
CA MET A 8 13.05 19.73 10.55
C MET A 8 12.14 19.11 11.60
N ILE A 9 11.22 18.24 11.17
CA ILE A 9 10.64 17.21 12.03
C ILE A 9 10.59 15.90 11.22
N PRO A 10 10.91 14.77 11.88
CA PRO A 10 11.94 13.86 11.41
C PRO A 10 11.36 12.49 11.09
N ASP A 11 12.02 11.75 10.21
CA ASP A 11 12.09 10.31 10.40
C ASP A 11 13.32 9.77 9.66
N HIS A 12 14.43 9.68 10.38
CA HIS A 12 15.55 8.83 9.97
C HIS A 12 15.33 7.39 10.48
N THR A 13 14.07 6.97 10.62
CA THR A 13 13.78 5.56 10.86
C THR A 13 14.20 4.80 9.62
N LEU A 14 15.31 4.10 9.77
CA LEU A 14 15.76 3.12 8.80
C LEU A 14 14.73 2.00 8.82
N VAL A 15 13.79 2.04 7.88
CA VAL A 15 12.88 0.92 7.64
C VAL A 15 13.72 -0.21 7.05
N PRO A 16 13.83 -1.36 7.74
CA PRO A 16 14.56 -2.49 7.19
C PRO A 16 13.79 -3.07 5.99
N THR A 17 14.52 -3.60 5.01
CA THR A 17 13.90 -4.40 3.95
C THR A 17 13.26 -5.65 4.56
N GLU A 18 12.01 -5.92 4.22
CA GLU A 18 11.24 -7.02 4.81
C GLU A 18 11.46 -8.34 4.07
N VAL A 19 11.75 -8.24 2.77
CA VAL A 19 12.05 -9.39 1.91
C VAL A 19 13.37 -9.13 1.19
N ARG A 20 14.21 -10.15 1.08
CA ARG A 20 15.40 -10.13 0.24
C ARG A 20 15.13 -10.95 -1.01
N MET A 21 15.13 -10.28 -2.16
CA MET A 21 14.95 -10.94 -3.45
C MET A 21 16.25 -11.59 -3.92
N GLY A 22 16.12 -12.80 -4.48
CA GLY A 22 17.20 -13.51 -5.17
C GLY A 22 17.52 -12.90 -6.54
N GLU A 23 17.74 -13.75 -7.53
CA GLU A 23 17.99 -13.34 -8.93
C GLU A 23 16.70 -13.29 -9.77
N ALA A 24 15.61 -13.89 -9.28
CA ALA A 24 14.30 -13.90 -9.91
C ALA A 24 13.25 -13.27 -9.00
N TRP A 25 12.15 -12.81 -9.60
CA TRP A 25 11.00 -12.31 -8.86
C TRP A 25 10.28 -13.45 -8.14
N ASP A 26 10.14 -13.35 -6.82
CA ASP A 26 9.42 -14.32 -6.00
C ASP A 26 8.01 -13.79 -5.63
N SER A 27 7.04 -14.17 -6.46
CA SER A 27 5.63 -13.83 -6.28
C SER A 27 5.03 -14.40 -4.99
N GLU A 28 5.54 -15.53 -4.49
CA GLU A 28 5.05 -16.18 -3.28
C GLU A 28 5.58 -15.46 -2.04
N ALA A 29 6.84 -15.04 -2.04
CA ALA A 29 7.41 -14.22 -0.97
C ALA A 29 6.63 -12.91 -0.77
N ILE A 30 6.29 -12.21 -1.86
CA ILE A 30 5.45 -10.99 -1.77
C ILE A 30 4.05 -11.31 -1.24
N ALA A 31 3.42 -12.38 -1.73
CA ALA A 31 2.10 -12.77 -1.26
C ALA A 31 2.09 -13.14 0.24
N ARG A 32 3.15 -13.82 0.72
CA ARG A 32 3.34 -14.10 2.15
C ARG A 32 3.55 -12.83 2.96
N LEU A 33 4.32 -11.87 2.45
CA LEU A 33 4.51 -10.57 3.10
C LEU A 33 3.17 -9.84 3.28
N ILE A 34 2.37 -9.75 2.21
CA ILE A 34 1.07 -9.08 2.23
C ILE A 34 0.10 -9.76 3.20
N ARG A 35 0.05 -11.10 3.19
CA ARG A 35 -0.79 -11.87 4.13
C ARG A 35 -0.33 -11.68 5.58
N SER A 36 0.97 -11.78 5.85
CA SER A 36 1.53 -11.56 7.18
C SER A 36 1.14 -10.19 7.73
N LYS A 37 1.13 -9.14 6.91
CA LYS A 37 0.68 -7.80 7.33
C LYS A 37 -0.82 -7.78 7.63
N SER A 38 -1.62 -8.39 6.74
CA SER A 38 -3.08 -8.49 6.88
C SER A 38 -3.49 -9.24 8.15
N ASP A 39 -2.80 -10.32 8.50
CA ASP A 39 -3.06 -11.12 9.71
C ASP A 39 -2.80 -10.32 11.00
N HIS A 40 -1.94 -9.30 10.95
CA HIS A 40 -1.67 -8.37 12.05
C HIS A 40 -2.58 -7.12 12.02
N GLY A 41 -3.63 -7.12 11.19
CA GLY A 41 -4.58 -6.01 11.07
C GLY A 41 -4.08 -4.83 10.25
N GLU A 42 -2.96 -4.98 9.53
CA GLU A 42 -2.45 -3.99 8.58
C GLU A 42 -2.94 -4.32 7.17
N THR A 43 -3.60 -3.38 6.48
CA THR A 43 -3.96 -3.54 5.06
C THR A 43 -3.00 -2.70 4.21
N PRO A 44 -1.87 -3.26 3.75
CA PRO A 44 -0.90 -2.51 2.99
C PRO A 44 -1.50 -2.05 1.67
N ALA A 45 -1.28 -0.79 1.33
CA ALA A 45 -1.78 -0.20 0.09
C ALA A 45 -0.69 -0.04 -0.97
N PHE A 46 0.57 0.00 -0.53
CA PHE A 46 1.73 0.27 -1.38
C PHE A 46 2.77 -0.83 -1.23
N LEU A 47 3.39 -1.18 -2.34
CA LEU A 47 4.55 -2.05 -2.44
C LEU A 47 5.74 -1.20 -2.87
N PHE A 48 6.64 -0.94 -1.93
CA PHE A 48 7.84 -0.14 -2.17
C PHE A 48 8.98 -1.05 -2.62
N LEU A 49 9.60 -0.70 -3.75
CA LEU A 49 10.65 -1.49 -4.38
C LEU A 49 11.89 -0.65 -4.66
N GLY A 50 13.07 -1.19 -4.38
CA GLY A 50 14.36 -0.63 -4.82
C GLY A 50 14.61 -0.89 -6.30
N LYS A 51 15.73 -0.38 -6.82
CA LYS A 51 16.11 -0.50 -8.24
C LYS A 51 16.22 -1.95 -8.70
N LYS A 52 16.86 -2.81 -7.90
CA LYS A 52 16.98 -4.24 -8.20
C LYS A 52 15.60 -4.89 -8.34
N GLU A 53 14.75 -4.73 -7.34
CA GLU A 53 13.44 -5.40 -7.30
C GLU A 53 12.45 -4.82 -8.31
N THR A 54 12.56 -3.53 -8.62
CA THR A 54 11.86 -2.89 -9.75
C THR A 54 12.21 -3.57 -11.07
N GLY A 55 13.51 -3.84 -11.30
CA GLY A 55 13.97 -4.57 -12.49
C GLY A 55 13.44 -6.01 -12.55
N LEU A 56 13.45 -6.71 -11.41
CA LEU A 56 12.92 -8.07 -11.30
C LEU A 56 11.42 -8.13 -11.58
N LEU A 57 10.63 -7.22 -10.98
CA LEU A 57 9.20 -7.15 -11.22
C LEU A 57 8.91 -6.82 -12.68
N ARG A 58 9.65 -5.87 -13.27
CA ARG A 58 9.50 -5.53 -14.69
C ARG A 58 9.78 -6.74 -15.59
N GLY A 59 10.87 -7.47 -15.33
CA GLY A 59 11.20 -8.68 -16.08
C GLY A 59 10.14 -9.78 -15.92
N HIS A 60 9.61 -9.96 -14.71
CA HIS A 60 8.53 -10.90 -14.45
C HIS A 60 7.25 -10.56 -15.20
N LEU A 61 6.84 -9.28 -15.18
CA LEU A 61 5.66 -8.83 -15.91
C LEU A 61 5.88 -8.90 -17.43
N ALA A 62 7.09 -8.59 -17.91
CA ALA A 62 7.44 -8.70 -19.33
C ALA A 62 7.34 -10.15 -19.84
N GLN A 63 7.69 -11.15 -19.02
CA GLN A 63 7.49 -12.56 -19.38
C GLN A 63 6.01 -12.92 -19.56
N ALA A 64 5.12 -12.30 -18.78
CA ALA A 64 3.69 -12.60 -18.83
C ALA A 64 2.95 -11.79 -19.92
N PHE A 65 3.32 -10.54 -20.14
CA PHE A 65 2.59 -9.59 -20.99
C PHE A 65 3.33 -9.16 -22.27
N GLY A 66 4.60 -9.57 -22.43
CA GLY A 66 5.49 -9.13 -23.50
C GLY A 66 6.41 -7.98 -23.06
N GLU A 67 7.59 -7.88 -23.66
CA GLU A 67 8.63 -6.91 -23.28
C GLU A 67 8.18 -5.45 -23.45
N ASP A 68 7.36 -5.18 -24.47
CA ASP A 68 6.86 -3.84 -24.78
C ASP A 68 5.73 -3.37 -23.84
N ALA A 69 5.13 -4.28 -23.08
CA ALA A 69 3.99 -3.96 -22.22
C ALA A 69 4.39 -3.28 -20.89
N VAL A 70 5.66 -3.33 -20.49
CA VAL A 70 6.11 -2.92 -19.15
C VAL A 70 7.28 -1.93 -19.23
N ILE A 71 7.04 -0.80 -19.88
CA ILE A 71 8.06 0.25 -20.04
C ILE A 71 8.26 1.02 -18.72
N ILE A 72 7.18 1.25 -17.96
CA ILE A 72 7.20 2.05 -16.73
C ILE A 72 6.26 1.43 -15.70
N LEU A 73 6.75 1.15 -14.48
CA LEU A 73 5.93 0.63 -13.37
C LEU A 73 5.12 1.74 -12.64
N LYS A 74 5.03 2.92 -13.23
CA LYS A 74 4.26 4.04 -12.68
C LYS A 74 2.78 3.69 -12.75
N ASP A 75 2.03 3.99 -11.69
CA ASP A 75 0.60 3.69 -11.58
C ASP A 75 0.27 2.20 -11.78
N THR A 76 1.26 1.32 -11.56
CA THR A 76 1.10 -0.13 -11.70
C THR A 76 0.65 -0.74 -10.39
N TYR A 77 -0.27 -1.70 -10.49
CA TYR A 77 -0.75 -2.47 -9.35
C TYR A 77 -0.23 -3.90 -9.41
N TYR A 78 0.36 -4.37 -8.32
CA TYR A 78 0.82 -5.74 -8.17
C TYR A 78 0.21 -6.36 -6.92
N GLN A 79 -0.49 -7.49 -7.09
CA GLN A 79 -1.22 -8.19 -6.02
C GLN A 79 -2.11 -7.26 -5.16
N GLY A 80 -2.72 -6.24 -5.80
CA GLY A 80 -3.62 -5.27 -5.14
C GLY A 80 -2.93 -4.07 -4.49
N LEU A 81 -1.60 -4.04 -4.45
CA LEU A 81 -0.81 -2.93 -3.93
C LEU A 81 -0.31 -2.04 -5.07
N GLU A 82 -0.28 -0.74 -4.85
CA GLU A 82 0.31 0.23 -5.77
C GLU A 82 1.84 0.14 -5.69
N VAL A 83 2.52 -0.01 -6.82
CA VAL A 83 3.98 -0.13 -6.87
C VAL A 83 4.62 1.24 -6.80
N VAL A 84 5.49 1.44 -5.81
CA VAL A 84 6.27 2.67 -5.62
C VAL A 84 7.75 2.36 -5.72
N THR A 85 8.42 2.96 -6.68
CA THR A 85 9.86 2.78 -6.90
C THR A 85 10.66 3.76 -6.03
N ILE A 86 11.63 3.25 -5.28
CA ILE A 86 12.54 4.01 -4.43
C ILE A 86 13.94 3.99 -5.05
N GLU A 87 14.64 5.13 -4.97
CA GLU A 87 16.02 5.31 -5.46
C GLU A 87 17.09 4.63 -4.58
N THR A 88 16.80 3.44 -4.04
CA THR A 88 17.74 2.62 -3.27
C THR A 88 18.16 1.38 -4.08
N PRO A 89 19.38 0.82 -3.87
CA PRO A 89 19.85 -0.32 -4.67
C PRO A 89 18.98 -1.57 -4.55
N SER A 90 18.58 -1.92 -3.33
CA SER A 90 17.73 -3.06 -3.02
C SER A 90 16.85 -2.74 -1.82
N PHE A 91 15.54 -2.91 -1.99
CA PHE A 91 14.56 -2.63 -0.96
C PHE A 91 13.22 -3.29 -1.30
N VAL A 92 12.58 -3.92 -0.31
CA VAL A 92 11.20 -4.38 -0.39
C VAL A 92 10.50 -4.06 0.91
N PHE A 93 9.38 -3.36 0.82
CA PHE A 93 8.53 -3.06 1.95
C PHE A 93 7.07 -3.00 1.51
N ALA A 94 6.18 -3.65 2.26
CA ALA A 94 4.74 -3.55 2.02
C ALA A 94 4.09 -2.76 3.16
N GLY A 95 3.45 -1.65 2.83
CA GLY A 95 2.91 -0.78 3.87
C GLY A 95 2.03 0.36 3.37
N GLY A 96 1.80 1.31 4.29
CA GLY A 96 0.91 2.45 4.09
C GLY A 96 -0.57 2.08 4.11
N ARG A 97 -1.42 3.10 4.20
CA ARG A 97 -2.88 2.99 4.10
C ARG A 97 -3.33 3.83 2.92
N LYS A 98 -4.20 3.28 2.07
CA LYS A 98 -4.81 4.03 0.97
C LYS A 98 -5.76 5.06 1.59
N VAL A 99 -5.29 6.30 1.72
CA VAL A 99 -6.18 7.42 2.03
C VAL A 99 -6.97 7.68 0.76
N ARG A 100 -8.15 7.06 0.63
CA ARG A 100 -9.09 7.44 -0.43
C ARG A 100 -9.43 8.91 -0.23
N ARG A 101 -8.85 9.81 -1.05
CA ARG A 101 -9.42 11.13 -1.30
C ARG A 101 -10.65 10.95 -2.19
N THR A 102 -11.68 10.34 -1.63
CA THR A 102 -13.06 10.52 -2.10
C THR A 102 -13.75 11.28 -0.98
N LEU A 103 -14.32 12.43 -1.33
CA LEU A 103 -15.25 13.17 -0.50
C LEU A 103 -16.22 12.19 0.19
N GLN A 104 -16.19 12.15 1.52
CA GLN A 104 -17.16 11.58 2.48
C GLN A 104 -16.41 10.83 3.60
N ASP A 105 -16.02 11.56 4.63
CA ASP A 105 -16.50 11.15 5.96
C ASP A 105 -18.03 11.33 5.88
N PRO A 106 -18.79 10.23 5.93
CA PRO A 106 -19.10 9.66 7.23
C PRO A 106 -19.20 8.13 7.20
N ILE A 107 -19.32 7.51 8.38
CA ILE A 107 -19.63 6.09 8.62
C ILE A 107 -18.34 5.25 8.78
N ASN A 108 -17.79 5.13 9.98
CA ASN A 108 -18.45 4.49 11.12
C ASN A 108 -19.15 3.16 10.75
N HIS A 109 -18.57 2.37 9.83
CA HIS A 109 -18.98 0.98 9.63
C HIS A 109 -18.29 0.09 10.67
N ARG A 110 -18.75 0.25 11.91
CA ARG A 110 -18.86 -0.87 12.84
C ARG A 110 -19.75 -1.94 12.19
N LEU A 111 -19.37 -3.19 12.34
CA LEU A 111 -20.07 -4.34 11.75
C LEU A 111 -21.51 -4.46 12.31
N PRO A 112 -22.51 -4.86 11.51
CA PRO A 112 -23.93 -4.76 11.87
C PRO A 112 -24.43 -5.69 12.99
N TRP A 113 -23.63 -6.65 13.47
CA TRP A 113 -24.08 -7.59 14.51
C TRP A 113 -23.89 -7.05 15.93
N GLN A 114 -23.28 -5.87 16.10
CA GLN A 114 -22.90 -5.35 17.41
C GLN A 114 -23.84 -4.29 18.01
N ASN A 115 -24.94 -3.94 17.34
CA ASN A 115 -25.82 -2.84 17.78
C ASN A 115 -27.21 -3.34 18.21
N ARG A 116 -27.26 -4.07 19.33
CA ARG A 116 -28.52 -4.51 19.95
C ARG A 116 -29.19 -3.41 20.80
N GLU A 117 -28.58 -2.24 20.95
CA GLU A 117 -29.06 -1.18 21.86
C GLU A 117 -29.69 0.05 21.21
N LEU A 118 -29.56 0.28 19.90
CA LEU A 118 -30.18 1.44 19.23
C LEU A 118 -31.55 1.12 18.64
N LYS A 119 -32.42 0.54 19.46
CA LYS A 119 -33.84 0.31 19.14
C LYS A 119 -34.67 1.53 19.56
N ALA A 120 -34.47 2.69 18.93
CA ALA A 120 -35.43 3.77 19.04
C ALA A 120 -35.23 4.86 17.98
N ARG A 121 -36.35 5.21 17.33
CA ARG A 121 -36.63 6.46 16.62
C ARG A 121 -36.06 6.61 15.22
N TRP A 122 -36.83 6.11 14.26
CA TRP A 122 -37.23 6.92 13.10
C TRP A 122 -38.67 6.55 12.74
N THR A 123 -39.64 7.35 13.19
CA THR A 123 -40.99 7.36 12.62
C THR A 123 -41.01 8.48 11.58
N LEU A 124 -41.20 8.12 10.31
CA LEU A 124 -41.37 9.04 9.19
C LEU A 124 -42.87 9.27 9.03
N ASN A 125 -43.35 10.47 9.38
CA ASN A 125 -44.67 10.93 8.94
C ASN A 125 -44.46 11.80 7.70
N LEU A 126 -45.06 11.38 6.59
CA LEU A 126 -45.27 12.18 5.40
C LEU A 126 -46.71 12.71 5.45
N ASP A 127 -46.87 14.02 5.40
CA ASP A 127 -48.01 14.71 4.79
C ASP A 127 -47.46 15.67 3.74
#